data_AF-A0A374W5A3-F1
#
_entry.id   AF-A0A374W5A3-F1
#
_cell.length_a   1.000
_cell.length_b   1.000
_cell.length_c   1.000
_cell.angle_alpha   90.00
_cell.angle_beta   90.00
_cell.angle_gamma   90.00
#
_symmetry.space_group_name_H-M   'P 1'
#
loop_
_entity.id
_entity.type
_entity.pdbx_description
1 polymer ?
#
loop_
_entity_poly.entity_id
_entity_poly.type
_entity_poly.pdbx_seq_one_letter_code
_entity_poly.pdbx_strand_id
1 'polypeptide(L)' 'MQGDKLQRIINDWSKVAGETITVEVMEEDIYAFGSELACLRLEHHFKKGVCETDAAYSVNLHTWYFLLRKVYSRQ' A
#
# COMPACT_ATOMS: atom_id res chain seq x y z
N MET A 1 -19.46 -4.80 7.69
CA MET A 1 -18.23 -5.18 8.42
C MET A 1 -16.94 -5.17 7.57
N GLN A 2 -16.94 -4.65 6.32
CA GLN A 2 -15.71 -4.44 5.53
C GLN A 2 -14.98 -3.12 5.87
N GLY A 3 -15.71 -2.07 6.26
CA GLY A 3 -15.13 -0.75 6.57
C GLY A 3 -14.13 -0.73 7.73
N ASP A 4 -14.40 -1.49 8.81
CA ASP A 4 -13.53 -1.47 10.01
C ASP A 4 -12.13 -2.05 9.74
N LYS A 5 -12.02 -3.03 8.83
CA LYS A 5 -10.73 -3.62 8.45
C LYS A 5 -9.92 -2.65 7.59
N LEU A 6 -10.56 -2.01 6.61
CA LEU A 6 -9.91 -1.03 5.75
C LEU A 6 -9.42 0.18 6.56
N GLN A 7 -10.23 0.67 7.50
CA GLN A 7 -9.84 1.78 8.35
C GLN A 7 -8.62 1.46 9.23
N ARG A 8 -8.51 0.21 9.71
CA ARG A 8 -7.32 -0.25 10.44
C ARG A 8 -6.08 -0.26 9.55
N ILE A 9 -6.19 -0.78 8.33
CA ILE A 9 -5.09 -0.78 7.35
C ILE A 9 -4.63 0.65 7.08
N ILE A 10 -5.56 1.56 6.80
CA ILE A 10 -5.26 2.99 6.58
C ILE A 10 -4.52 3.57 7.78
N ASN A 11 -5.01 3.34 9.01
CA ASN A 11 -4.40 3.89 10.21
C ASN A 11 -3.00 3.34 10.47
N ASP A 12 -2.78 2.04 10.26
CA ASP A 12 -1.49 1.41 10.51
C ASP A 12 -0.48 1.79 9.42
N TRP A 13 -0.90 1.82 8.16
CA TRP A 13 -0.04 2.23 7.06
C TRP A 13 0.28 3.71 7.11
N SER A 14 -0.66 4.57 7.53
CA SER A 14 -0.39 6.00 7.73
C SER A 14 0.68 6.24 8.81
N LYS A 15 0.69 5.43 9.89
CA LYS A 15 1.76 5.49 10.90
C LYS A 15 3.12 5.09 10.34
N VAL A 16 3.17 4.05 9.50
CA VAL A 16 4.41 3.60 8.85
C VAL A 16 4.91 4.63 7.84
N ALA A 17 4.00 5.17 7.02
CA ALA A 17 4.27 6.23 6.07
C ALA A 17 4.72 7.52 6.76
N GLY A 18 4.26 7.78 7.98
CA GLY A 18 4.48 9.03 8.71
C GLY A 18 3.64 10.19 8.19
N GLU A 19 2.60 9.90 7.41
CA GLU A 19 1.62 10.84 6.89
C GLU A 19 0.28 10.12 6.64
N THR A 20 -0.80 10.88 6.45
CA THR A 20 -2.08 10.31 6.04
C THR A 20 -2.00 9.89 4.58
N ILE A 21 -2.26 8.62 4.32
CA ILE A 21 -2.30 8.06 2.97
C ILE A 21 -3.74 7.70 2.57
N THR A 22 -3.99 7.63 1.28
CA THR A 22 -5.25 7.10 0.73
C THR A 22 -5.04 5.65 0.34
N VAL A 23 -5.91 4.74 0.78
CA VAL A 23 -5.82 3.31 0.41
C VAL A 23 -7.03 2.93 -0.43
N GLU A 24 -6.76 2.29 -1.56
CA GLU A 24 -7.78 1.71 -2.43
C GLU A 24 -7.53 0.21 -2.59
N VAL A 25 -8.58 -0.59 -2.47
CA VAL A 25 -8.51 -2.04 -2.67
C VAL A 25 -9.15 -2.34 -4.02
N MET A 26 -8.35 -2.85 -4.96
CA MET A 26 -8.79 -3.24 -6.29
C MET A 26 -8.69 -4.76 -6.40
N GLU A 27 -9.85 -5.42 -6.39
CA GLU A 27 -9.96 -6.89 -6.32
C GLU A 27 -9.22 -7.48 -5.11
N GLU A 28 -7.97 -7.89 -5.30
CA GLU A 28 -7.10 -8.44 -4.25
C GLU A 28 -5.82 -7.64 -4.04
N ASP A 29 -5.57 -6.63 -4.86
CA ASP A 29 -4.42 -5.74 -4.78
C ASP A 29 -4.77 -4.53 -3.93
N ILE A 30 -3.84 -4.13 -3.05
CA ILE A 30 -4.01 -2.97 -2.19
C ILE A 30 -3.06 -1.88 -2.65
N TYR A 31 -3.64 -0.75 -3.05
CA TYR A 31 -2.92 0.45 -3.43
C TYR A 31 -2.94 1.45 -2.29
N ALA A 32 -1.80 2.08 -2.03
CA ALA A 32 -1.69 3.24 -1.17
C ALA A 32 -1.12 4.41 -1.97
N PHE A 33 -1.73 5.58 -1.86
CA PHE A 33 -1.32 6.80 -2.54
C PHE A 33 -0.85 7.83 -1.52
N GLY A 34 0.25 8.50 -1.82
CA GLY A 34 0.86 9.50 -0.95
C GLY A 34 2.10 10.12 -1.58
N SER A 35 2.99 10.64 -0.73
CA SER A 35 4.30 11.12 -1.15
C SER A 35 5.23 9.96 -1.54
N GLU A 36 6.29 10.27 -2.30
CA GLU A 36 7.37 9.33 -2.61
C GLU A 36 7.92 8.66 -1.35
N LEU A 37 8.22 9.47 -0.33
CA LEU A 37 8.80 9.00 0.92
C LEU A 37 7.86 8.06 1.67
N ALA A 38 6.55 8.34 1.68
CA ALA A 38 5.56 7.44 2.28
C ALA A 38 5.50 6.09 1.56
N CYS A 39 5.47 6.11 0.23
CA CYS A 39 5.44 4.88 -0.57
C CYS A 39 6.70 4.03 -0.36
N LEU A 40 7.87 4.66 -0.31
CA LEU A 40 9.15 3.97 -0.02
C LEU A 40 9.21 3.42 1.41
N ARG A 41 8.65 4.13 2.41
CA ARG A 41 8.54 3.62 3.78
C ARG A 41 7.66 2.38 3.86
N LEU A 42 6.54 2.38 3.15
CA LEU A 42 5.66 1.21 3.04
C LEU A 42 6.37 0.06 2.34
N GLU A 43 7.01 0.29 1.19
CA GLU A 43 7.81 -0.72 0.51
C GLU A 43 8.84 -1.34 1.45
N HIS A 44 9.63 -0.53 2.15
CA HIS A 44 10.63 -1.02 3.10
C HIS A 44 10.01 -1.82 4.27
N HIS A 45 8.84 -1.41 4.77
CA HIS A 45 8.12 -2.12 5.82
C HIS A 45 7.68 -3.52 5.37
N PHE A 46 7.18 -3.65 4.15
CA PHE A 46 6.67 -4.90 3.59
C PHE A 46 7.74 -5.76 2.89
N LYS A 47 8.93 -5.22 2.61
CA LYS A 47 10.07 -5.89 1.96
C LYS A 47 10.54 -7.17 2.66
N LYS A 48 10.23 -7.32 3.96
CA LYS A 48 10.56 -8.50 4.76
C LYS A 48 9.45 -9.56 4.78
N GLY A 49 8.29 -9.28 4.18
CA GLY A 49 7.14 -10.19 4.12
C GLY A 49 7.20 -11.16 2.95
N VAL A 50 6.23 -12.08 2.90
CA VAL A 50 6.00 -13.02 1.77
C VAL A 50 5.12 -12.37 0.69
N CYS A 51 5.14 -11.05 0.59
CA CYS A 51 4.26 -10.30 -0.29
C CYS A 51 5.08 -9.65 -1.41
N GLU A 52 4.51 -9.58 -2.62
CA GLU A 52 5.07 -8.80 -3.71
C GLU A 52 4.66 -7.35 -3.51
N THR A 53 5.65 -6.46 -3.52
CA THR A 53 5.44 -5.03 -3.30
C THR A 53 6.06 -4.24 -4.44
N ASP A 54 5.39 -3.16 -4.83
CA ASP A 54 5.93 -2.19 -5.77
C ASP A 54 5.72 -0.76 -5.25
N ALA A 55 6.60 0.16 -5.61
CA ALA A 55 6.49 1.57 -5.28
C ALA A 55 6.98 2.41 -6.47
N ALA A 56 6.06 3.15 -7.08
CA ALA A 56 6.35 3.88 -8.31
C ALA A 56 5.50 5.15 -8.44
N TYR A 57 5.89 6.03 -9.35
CA TYR A 57 5.10 7.20 -9.71
C TYR A 57 4.08 6.85 -10.79
N SER A 58 2.80 7.15 -10.53
CA SER A 58 1.74 7.05 -11.52
C SER A 58 1.67 8.34 -12.34
N VAL A 59 2.06 8.25 -13.61
CA VAL A 59 2.01 9.38 -14.56
C VAL A 59 0.57 9.85 -14.78
N ASN A 60 -0.40 8.93 -14.82
CA ASN A 60 -1.80 9.26 -15.06
C ASN A 60 -2.43 9.99 -13.87
N LEU A 61 -2.17 9.50 -12.65
CA LEU A 61 -2.73 10.07 -11.42
C LEU A 61 -1.87 11.20 -10.84
N HIS A 62 -0.70 11.47 -11.43
CA HIS A 62 0.26 12.46 -10.97
C HIS A 62 0.62 12.32 -9.48
N THR A 63 0.77 11.08 -9.01
CA THR A 63 1.03 10.76 -7.60
C THR A 63 1.90 9.52 -7.46
N TRP A 64 2.57 9.38 -6.31
CA TRP A 64 3.24 8.14 -5.95
C TRP A 64 2.25 7.13 -5.41
N TYR A 65 2.50 5.87 -5.74
CA TYR A 65 1.74 4.76 -5.21
C TYR A 65 2.66 3.66 -4.67
N PHE A 66 2.17 3.00 -3.64
CA PHE A 66 2.64 1.72 -3.16
C PHE A 66 1.58 0.66 -3.48
N LEU A 67 2.02 -0.47 -4.00
CA LEU A 67 1.19 -1.61 -4.35
C LEU A 67 1.62 -2.80 -3.51
N LEU A 68 0.65 -3.42 -2.82
CA LEU A 68 0.80 -4.71 -2.18
C LEU A 68 -0.01 -5.75 -2.96
N ARG A 69 0.70 -6.64 -3.65
CA ARG A 69 0.10 -7.77 -4.34
C ARG A 69 0.02 -8.98 -3.43
N LYS A 70 -1.11 -9.67 -3.51
CA LYS A 70 -1.28 -10.96 -2.84
C LYS A 70 -0.52 -12.02 -3.63
N VAL A 71 0.56 -12.54 -3.05
CA VAL A 71 1.30 -13.66 -3.66
C VAL A 71 0.44 -14.91 -3.50
N TYR A 72 -0.21 -15.32 -4.59
CA TYR A 72 -0.75 -16.67 -4.69
C TYR A 72 0.41 -17.62 -4.50
N SER A 73 0.46 -18.30 -3.34
CA SER A 73 1.21 -19.55 -3.24
C SER A 73 0.68 -20.42 -4.37
N ARG A 74 1.47 -20.63 -5.42
CA ARG A 74 1.14 -21.61 -6.47
C ARG A 74 0.91 -22.94 -5.73
N GLN A 75 -0.35 -23.36 -5.63
CA GLN A 75 -0.69 -24.73 -5.25
C GLN A 75 -0.17 -25.69 -6.32
#